data_AF-A0A369VZ25-F1
#
_entry.id   AF-A0A369VZ25-F1
#
_cell.length_a   1.000
_cell.length_b   1.000
_cell.length_c   1.000
_cell.angle_alpha   90.00
_cell.angle_beta   90.00
_cell.angle_gamma   90.00
#
_symmetry.space_group_name_H-M   'P 1'
#
loop_
_entity.id
_entity.type
_entity.pdbx_description
1 polymer ?
#
loop_
_entity_poly.entity_id
_entity_poly.type
_entity_poly.pdbx_seq_one_letter_code
_entity_poly.pdbx_strand_id
1 'polypeptide(L)'
;MHRLLAAAVLLATPALAGAQAGQARNSQAESGQPPQRIRSVQLTPGQACPKGSADEVVVCSTVDPDEQFRIPQPLRNTEPTSAEKQSWVNRAETIDQVGREAGGLPNTCSPVGSGGQTGCVQRLLRDAADAKRNARIENARP
;
A
#
# COMPACT_ATOMS: atom_id res chain seq x y z
N MET A 1 -56.93 -54.24 30.99
CA MET A 1 -56.10 -54.23 32.22
C MET A 1 -55.27 -52.95 32.19
N HIS A 2 -55.35 -52.14 33.27
CA HIS A 2 -54.67 -50.84 33.54
C HIS A 2 -55.25 -49.60 32.78
N ARG A 3 -56.27 -48.93 33.34
CA ARG A 3 -56.24 -47.76 34.28
C ARG A 3 -55.74 -46.46 33.59
N LEU A 4 -56.61 -45.56 33.10
CA LEU A 4 -57.28 -44.42 33.78
C LEU A 4 -56.37 -43.40 34.49
N LEU A 5 -56.69 -42.10 34.31
CA LEU A 5 -56.24 -40.86 35.02
C LEU A 5 -55.05 -40.13 34.36
N ALA A 6 -54.97 -38.79 34.18
CA ALA A 6 -55.78 -37.60 34.50
C ALA A 6 -55.21 -36.42 33.63
N ALA A 7 -56.01 -35.47 33.10
CA ALA A 7 -56.29 -34.11 33.64
C ALA A 7 -55.03 -33.32 34.09
N ALA A 8 -54.82 -32.01 33.91
CA ALA A 8 -55.53 -30.85 33.41
C ALA A 8 -54.48 -29.68 33.40
N VAL A 9 -54.48 -28.81 32.39
CA VAL A 9 -54.76 -27.35 32.47
C VAL A 9 -53.78 -26.44 33.26
N LEU A 10 -53.21 -25.47 32.50
CA LEU A 10 -52.74 -24.10 32.84
C LEU A 10 -51.76 -23.85 34.00
N LEU A 11 -50.64 -23.15 33.70
CA LEU A 11 -50.30 -21.80 34.21
C LEU A 11 -48.88 -21.32 33.78
N ALA A 12 -48.84 -20.09 33.26
CA ALA A 12 -47.83 -19.03 33.39
C ALA A 12 -46.33 -19.22 33.01
N THR A 13 -45.89 -18.26 32.17
CA THR A 13 -44.51 -17.87 31.78
C THR A 13 -43.59 -17.47 32.95
N PRO A 14 -42.26 -17.49 32.73
CA PRO A 14 -41.57 -16.21 32.60
C PRO A 14 -40.59 -16.14 31.42
N ALA A 15 -40.43 -14.92 30.92
CA ALA A 15 -39.41 -14.51 29.96
C ALA A 15 -38.01 -14.53 30.58
N LEU A 16 -37.02 -14.97 29.79
CA LEU A 16 -35.63 -14.52 29.90
C LEU A 16 -35.17 -14.11 28.50
N ALA A 17 -35.07 -12.80 28.34
CA ALA A 17 -34.47 -12.09 27.22
C ALA A 17 -32.97 -11.92 27.45
N GLY A 18 -32.22 -11.79 26.35
CA GLY A 18 -30.84 -11.28 26.30
C GLY A 18 -29.83 -12.36 25.88
N ALA A 19 -28.97 -12.19 24.88
CA ALA A 19 -28.66 -11.06 24.02
C ALA A 19 -28.04 -11.62 22.73
N GLN A 20 -28.74 -11.51 21.60
CA GLN A 20 -28.14 -11.66 20.27
C GLN A 20 -28.04 -10.25 19.66
N ALA A 21 -27.41 -9.33 20.40
CA ALA A 21 -27.11 -7.98 19.90
C ALA A 21 -25.70 -8.04 19.31
N GLY A 22 -25.59 -8.42 18.02
CA GLY A 22 -24.27 -8.64 17.44
C GLY A 22 -24.15 -8.74 15.93
N GLN A 23 -25.23 -8.69 15.15
CA GLN A 23 -25.13 -8.47 13.71
C GLN A 23 -26.08 -7.34 13.31
N ALA A 24 -25.52 -6.14 13.24
CA ALA A 24 -26.11 -5.04 12.50
C ALA A 24 -26.22 -5.47 11.03
N ARG A 25 -27.41 -5.93 10.62
CA ARG A 25 -27.76 -6.08 9.22
C ARG A 25 -27.69 -4.68 8.59
N ASN A 26 -26.75 -4.49 7.68
CA ASN A 26 -26.70 -3.28 6.85
C ASN A 26 -27.90 -3.31 5.90
N SER A 27 -28.95 -2.55 6.23
CA SER A 27 -30.21 -2.47 5.45
C SER A 27 -30.05 -1.92 4.03
N GLN A 28 -28.85 -1.49 3.65
CA GLN A 28 -28.54 -0.95 2.31
C GLN A 28 -28.25 -2.03 1.26
N ALA A 29 -27.90 -3.26 1.67
CA ALA A 29 -27.67 -4.34 0.72
C ALA A 29 -28.98 -4.95 0.16
N GLU A 30 -30.12 -4.63 0.76
CA GLU A 30 -31.41 -5.27 0.47
C GLU A 30 -32.26 -4.50 -0.56
N SER A 31 -31.94 -3.22 -0.83
CA SER A 31 -32.76 -2.35 -1.70
C SER A 31 -32.37 -2.35 -3.18
N GLY A 32 -31.19 -2.87 -3.55
CA GLY A 32 -30.73 -2.91 -4.95
C GLY A 32 -30.45 -1.55 -5.61
N GLN A 33 -30.69 -0.44 -4.91
CA GLN A 33 -30.45 0.93 -5.38
C GLN A 33 -29.02 1.38 -4.99
N PRO A 34 -28.29 2.08 -5.88
CA PRO A 34 -26.99 2.64 -5.52
C PRO A 34 -27.15 3.70 -4.40
N PRO A 35 -26.23 3.75 -3.43
CA PRO A 35 -26.33 4.66 -2.29
C PRO A 35 -26.25 6.12 -2.74
N GLN A 36 -27.08 6.97 -2.14
CA GLN A 36 -27.15 8.40 -2.48
C GLN A 36 -25.93 9.18 -1.95
N ARG A 37 -25.27 8.70 -0.89
CA ARG A 37 -24.12 9.35 -0.28
C ARG A 37 -23.12 8.33 0.32
N ILE A 38 -21.83 8.57 0.08
CA ILE A 38 -20.72 7.80 0.68
C ILE A 38 -19.91 8.73 1.58
N ARG A 39 -19.67 8.31 2.83
CA ARG A 39 -18.81 9.02 3.79
C ARG A 39 -17.68 8.11 4.26
N SER A 40 -16.44 8.49 3.93
CA SER A 40 -15.24 7.82 4.43
C SER A 40 -14.83 8.40 5.79
N VAL A 41 -14.60 7.54 6.78
CA VAL A 41 -14.16 7.93 8.13
C VAL A 41 -12.88 7.18 8.48
N GLN A 42 -11.81 7.93 8.80
CA GLN A 42 -10.61 7.36 9.40
C GLN A 42 -10.81 7.18 10.90
N LEU A 43 -10.64 5.95 11.38
CA LEU A 43 -10.80 5.61 12.79
C LEU A 43 -9.45 5.54 13.49
N THR A 44 -9.40 6.09 14.71
CA THR A 44 -8.32 5.86 15.68
C THR A 44 -8.44 4.42 16.25
N PRO A 45 -7.34 3.76 16.64
CA PRO A 45 -7.40 2.44 17.28
C PRO A 45 -8.40 2.41 18.45
N GLY A 46 -9.33 1.46 18.42
CA GLY A 46 -10.35 1.26 19.45
C GLY A 46 -11.65 2.07 19.29
N GLN A 47 -11.79 2.93 18.28
CA GLN A 47 -13.07 3.57 17.99
C GLN A 47 -14.01 2.68 17.17
N ALA A 48 -15.30 2.67 17.55
CA ALA A 48 -16.35 2.03 16.77
C ALA A 48 -16.76 2.91 15.57
N CYS A 49 -17.00 2.26 14.42
CA CYS A 49 -17.49 2.94 13.23
C CYS A 49 -18.89 3.55 13.48
N PRO A 50 -19.11 4.85 13.23
CA PRO A 50 -20.40 5.48 13.46
C PRO A 50 -21.46 4.92 12.50
N LYS A 51 -22.69 4.76 12.98
CA LYS A 51 -23.80 4.28 12.13
C LYS A 51 -24.19 5.34 11.10
N GLY A 52 -24.37 4.91 9.85
CA GLY A 52 -24.92 5.73 8.76
C GLY A 52 -26.43 5.95 8.91
N SER A 53 -26.96 6.95 8.21
CA SER A 53 -28.40 7.14 8.02
C SER A 53 -28.93 6.17 6.96
N ALA A 54 -30.26 6.14 6.76
CA ALA A 54 -30.92 5.22 5.84
C ALA A 54 -30.54 5.42 4.35
N ASP A 55 -29.89 6.53 3.99
CA ASP A 55 -29.49 6.84 2.61
C ASP A 55 -27.97 7.03 2.45
N GLU A 56 -27.18 6.68 3.48
CA GLU A 56 -25.73 6.91 3.54
C GLU A 56 -24.95 5.65 3.89
N VAL A 57 -23.91 5.36 3.09
CA VAL A 57 -22.93 4.31 3.39
C VAL A 57 -21.70 4.94 4.03
N VAL A 58 -21.37 4.47 5.24
CA VAL A 58 -20.18 4.88 5.97
C VAL A 58 -19.08 3.84 5.77
N VAL A 59 -17.99 4.24 5.12
CA VAL A 59 -16.80 3.39 4.88
C VAL A 59 -15.73 3.76 5.90
N CYS A 60 -15.47 2.85 6.84
CA CYS A 60 -14.49 3.06 7.89
C CYS A 60 -13.15 2.40 7.55
N SER A 61 -12.05 3.12 7.74
CA SER A 61 -10.68 2.60 7.60
C SER A 61 -9.86 2.93 8.84
N THR A 62 -9.13 1.97 9.39
CA THR A 62 -8.17 2.19 10.49
C THR A 62 -6.79 2.50 9.92
N VAL A 63 -6.12 3.52 10.45
CA VAL A 63 -4.71 3.83 10.15
C VAL A 63 -3.90 3.52 11.40
N ASP A 64 -2.85 2.71 11.26
CA ASP A 64 -1.93 2.42 12.36
C ASP A 64 -1.25 3.72 12.83
N PRO A 65 -1.01 3.89 14.16
CA PRO A 65 -0.40 5.10 14.70
C PRO A 65 1.00 5.36 14.11
N ASP A 66 1.74 4.30 13.79
CA ASP A 66 3.07 4.39 13.17
C ASP A 66 3.02 4.78 11.69
N GLU A 67 1.87 4.59 11.03
CA GLU A 67 1.62 4.93 9.63
C GLU A 67 1.09 6.37 9.46
N GLN A 68 0.67 7.04 10.54
CA GLN A 68 0.12 8.40 10.47
C GLN A 68 1.12 9.45 9.94
N PHE A 69 2.40 9.30 10.29
CA PHE A 69 3.45 10.23 9.88
C PHE A 69 4.28 9.71 8.69
N ARG A 70 3.93 8.53 8.17
CA ARG A 70 4.65 7.90 7.05
C ARG A 70 3.86 8.05 5.76
N ILE A 71 4.58 8.07 4.63
CA ILE A 71 3.96 8.01 3.30
C ILE A 71 3.09 6.74 3.23
N PRO A 72 1.80 6.84 2.83
CA PRO A 72 0.92 5.68 2.72
C PRO A 72 1.53 4.59 1.84
N GLN A 73 1.35 3.33 2.22
CA GLN A 73 1.88 2.18 1.47
C GLN A 73 1.63 2.22 -0.06
N PRO A 74 0.43 2.58 -0.57
CA PRO A 74 0.21 2.66 -2.02
C PRO A 74 1.01 3.80 -2.70
N LEU A 75 1.47 4.80 -1.95
CA LEU A 75 2.27 5.92 -2.44
C LEU A 75 3.78 5.71 -2.21
N ARG A 76 4.17 4.61 -1.55
CA ARG A 76 5.56 4.17 -1.47
C ARG A 76 5.95 3.60 -2.83
N ASN A 77 6.21 4.48 -3.78
CA ASN A 77 6.74 4.11 -5.09
C ASN A 77 8.03 3.29 -4.90
N THR A 78 7.92 1.98 -5.05
CA THR A 78 9.04 1.02 -5.03
C THR A 78 9.55 0.72 -6.44
N GLU A 79 8.91 1.29 -7.46
CA GLU A 79 9.36 1.15 -8.84
C GLU A 79 10.74 1.78 -9.04
N PRO A 80 11.58 1.20 -9.91
CA PRO A 80 12.90 1.72 -10.23
C PRO A 80 12.80 3.22 -10.51
N THR A 81 13.58 3.99 -9.77
CA THR A 81 13.57 5.44 -9.79
C THR A 81 13.74 5.94 -11.23
N SER A 82 12.63 6.32 -11.88
CA SER A 82 12.67 6.93 -13.21
C SER A 82 13.59 8.14 -13.20
N ALA A 83 14.12 8.55 -14.36
CA ALA A 83 15.07 9.67 -14.44
C ALA A 83 14.53 10.96 -13.75
N GLU A 84 13.21 11.16 -13.72
CA GLU A 84 12.55 12.27 -13.03
C GLU A 84 12.59 12.16 -11.50
N LYS A 85 12.57 10.94 -10.95
CA LYS A 85 12.55 10.67 -9.50
C LYS A 85 13.95 10.55 -8.88
N GLN A 86 15.02 10.65 -9.67
CA GLN A 86 16.40 10.54 -9.19
C GLN A 86 16.74 11.68 -8.23
N SER A 87 17.46 11.35 -7.16
CA SER A 87 17.94 12.36 -6.19
C SER A 87 18.84 13.38 -6.90
N TRP A 88 18.84 14.63 -6.42
CA TRP A 88 19.72 15.65 -7.00
C TRP A 88 21.19 15.26 -6.91
N VAL A 89 21.60 14.56 -5.85
CA VAL A 89 22.98 14.07 -5.66
C VAL A 89 23.37 13.10 -6.78
N ASN A 90 22.52 12.13 -7.13
CA ASN A 90 22.80 11.20 -8.23
C ASN A 90 22.88 11.93 -9.59
N ARG A 91 22.04 12.95 -9.78
CA ARG A 91 22.05 13.77 -11.01
C ARG A 91 23.32 14.62 -11.10
N ALA A 92 23.77 15.19 -9.98
CA ALA A 92 24.99 15.99 -9.92
C ALA A 92 26.22 15.16 -10.29
N GLU A 93 26.30 13.90 -9.85
CA GLU A 93 27.37 12.97 -10.25
C GLU A 93 27.39 12.74 -11.76
N THR A 94 26.22 12.54 -12.38
CA THR A 94 26.12 12.38 -13.83
C THR A 94 26.56 13.64 -14.57
N ILE A 95 26.15 14.82 -14.10
CA ILE A 95 26.52 16.11 -14.69
C ILE A 95 28.04 16.32 -14.59
N ASP A 96 28.66 16.03 -13.45
CA ASP A 96 30.10 16.11 -13.28
C ASP A 96 30.82 15.17 -14.25
N GLN A 97 30.38 13.91 -14.35
CA GLN A 97 30.98 12.93 -15.24
C GLN A 97 30.95 13.39 -16.72
N VAL A 98 29.82 13.94 -17.18
CA VAL A 98 29.68 14.51 -18.52
C VAL A 98 30.61 15.71 -18.71
N GLY A 99 30.71 16.60 -17.72
CA GLY A 99 31.62 17.74 -17.76
C GLY A 99 33.10 17.32 -17.86
N ARG A 100 33.49 16.28 -17.10
CA ARG A 100 34.84 15.73 -17.15
C ARG A 100 35.15 15.07 -18.50
N GLU A 101 34.19 14.33 -19.06
CA GLU A 101 34.29 13.75 -20.40
C GLU A 101 34.41 14.85 -21.47
N ALA A 102 33.60 15.90 -21.40
CA ALA A 102 33.70 17.04 -22.32
C ALA A 102 35.02 17.82 -22.18
N GLY A 103 35.57 17.92 -20.96
CA GLY A 103 36.83 18.59 -20.66
C GLY A 103 38.09 17.80 -21.03
N GLY A 104 37.96 16.57 -21.54
CA GLY A 104 39.12 15.75 -21.93
C GLY A 104 39.98 15.30 -20.74
N LEU A 105 39.40 15.22 -19.54
CA LEU A 105 40.16 14.86 -18.34
C LEU A 105 40.67 13.40 -18.42
N PRO A 106 41.79 13.08 -17.75
CA PRO A 106 42.27 11.70 -17.63
C PRO A 106 41.18 10.76 -17.06
N ASN A 107 41.24 9.48 -17.48
CA ASN A 107 40.31 8.42 -17.07
C ASN A 107 38.84 8.65 -17.49
N THR A 108 38.61 9.49 -18.50
CA THR A 108 37.28 9.70 -19.11
C THR A 108 37.27 9.15 -20.53
N CYS A 109 36.12 8.69 -21.02
CA CYS A 109 36.00 8.23 -22.42
C CYS A 109 35.79 9.44 -23.35
N SER A 110 36.72 10.39 -23.31
CA SER A 110 36.66 11.60 -24.13
C SER A 110 37.37 11.39 -25.47
N PRO A 111 36.80 11.87 -26.59
CA PRO A 111 37.51 11.95 -27.87
C PRO A 111 38.54 13.09 -27.90
N VAL A 112 38.58 13.95 -26.89
CA VAL A 112 39.43 15.15 -26.82
C VAL A 112 40.58 14.89 -25.83
N GLY A 113 41.82 15.08 -26.27
CA GLY A 113 43.02 14.90 -25.44
C GLY A 113 43.48 13.45 -25.27
N SER A 114 44.38 13.20 -24.31
CA SER A 114 44.98 11.87 -24.08
C SER A 114 44.14 10.95 -23.17
N GLY A 115 43.03 11.44 -22.61
CA GLY A 115 42.20 10.73 -21.64
C GLY A 115 41.41 9.54 -22.20
N GLY A 116 41.03 9.58 -23.50
CA GLY A 116 40.18 8.55 -24.13
C GLY A 116 40.83 7.18 -24.28
N GLN A 117 42.15 7.14 -24.44
CA GLN A 117 42.91 5.92 -24.79
C GLN A 117 42.73 4.81 -23.74
N THR A 118 42.74 5.17 -22.46
CA THR A 118 42.53 4.24 -21.34
C THR A 118 41.16 4.42 -20.68
N GLY A 119 40.56 5.62 -20.77
CA GLY A 119 39.28 5.93 -20.13
C GLY A 119 38.09 5.15 -20.70
N CYS A 120 38.08 4.84 -22.00
CA CYS A 120 36.99 4.07 -22.61
C CYS A 120 36.99 2.59 -22.20
N VAL A 121 38.16 1.98 -22.02
CA VAL A 121 38.24 0.60 -21.49
C VAL A 121 37.73 0.56 -20.06
N GLN A 122 38.09 1.56 -19.24
CA GLN A 122 37.59 1.68 -17.87
C GLN A 122 36.06 1.88 -17.82
N ARG A 123 35.49 2.67 -18.74
CA ARG A 123 34.04 2.81 -18.91
C ARG A 123 33.38 1.46 -19.20
N LEU A 124 33.88 0.73 -20.19
CA LEU A 124 33.34 -0.57 -20.58
C LEU A 124 33.34 -1.59 -19.43
N LEU A 125 34.41 -1.61 -18.63
CA LEU A 125 34.51 -2.49 -17.46
C LEU A 125 33.47 -2.14 -16.39
N ARG A 126 33.24 -0.85 -16.13
CA ARG A 126 32.19 -0.39 -15.20
C ARG A 126 30.79 -0.77 -15.71
N ASP A 127 30.51 -0.47 -16.98
CA ASP A 127 29.21 -0.76 -17.59
C ASP A 127 28.90 -2.27 -17.55
N ALA A 128 29.91 -3.12 -17.80
CA ALA A 128 29.77 -4.57 -17.70
C ALA A 128 29.52 -5.05 -16.25
N ALA A 129 30.17 -4.42 -15.26
CA ALA A 129 29.96 -4.73 -13.85
C ALA A 129 28.55 -4.32 -13.38
N ASP A 130 28.09 -3.15 -13.81
CA ASP A 130 26.76 -2.62 -13.53
C ASP A 130 25.67 -3.47 -14.18
N ALA A 131 25.86 -3.90 -15.43
CA ALA A 131 24.96 -4.83 -16.11
C ALA A 131 24.81 -6.15 -15.33
N LYS A 132 25.93 -6.72 -14.84
CA LYS A 132 25.90 -7.92 -13.99
C LYS A 132 25.19 -7.68 -12.66
N ARG A 133 25.37 -6.52 -12.03
CA ARG A 133 24.67 -6.14 -10.79
C ARG A 133 23.17 -6.03 -11.04
N ASN A 134 22.76 -5.34 -12.10
CA ASN A 134 21.36 -5.15 -12.45
C ASN A 134 20.68 -6.48 -12.79
N ALA A 135 21.35 -7.36 -13.55
CA ALA A 135 20.85 -8.71 -13.82
C ALA A 135 20.65 -9.54 -12.53
N ARG A 136 21.55 -9.43 -11.55
CA ARG A 136 21.38 -10.08 -10.24
C ARG A 136 20.18 -9.53 -9.47
N ILE A 137 19.97 -8.21 -9.51
CA ILE A 137 18.82 -7.56 -8.86
C ILE A 137 17.52 -8.01 -9.53
N GLU A 138 17.48 -8.02 -10.86
CA GLU A 138 16.31 -8.47 -11.64
C GLU A 138 15.97 -9.94 -11.33
N ASN A 139 16.97 -10.81 -11.33
CA ASN A 139 16.79 -12.24 -11.01
C ASN A 139 16.39 -12.49 -9.54
N ALA A 140 16.65 -11.54 -8.64
CA ALA A 140 16.27 -11.61 -7.23
C ALA A 140 14.90 -10.96 -6.95
N ARG A 141 14.24 -10.40 -7.97
CA ARG A 141 12.92 -9.81 -7.84
C ARG A 141 11.87 -10.93 -7.69
N PRO A 142 11.05 -10.93 -6.62
CA PRO A 142 10.04 -11.96 -6.37
C PRO A 142 8.85 -11.89 -7.35
#